data_AF-F0ZFZ8-F1
#
_entry.id   AF-F0ZFZ8-F1
#
_cell.length_a   1.000
_cell.length_b   1.000
_cell.length_c   1.000
_cell.angle_alpha   90.00
_cell.angle_beta   90.00
_cell.angle_gamma   90.00
#
_symmetry.space_group_name_H-M   'P 1'
#
loop_
_entity.id
_entity.type
_entity.pdbx_description
1 polymer ?
#
loop_
_entity_poly.entity_id
_entity_poly.type
_entity_poly.pdbx_seq_one_letter_code
_entity_poly.pdbx_strand_id
1 'polypeptide(L)'
;MKNIIIFFIFSILLIATNSESCGKRSYHWEYQNWGECSGECGVQYRRVDCVSCDGTVSDSSLCSNIPKEKDSQPCNLIFTWETSEWRNVGGCRRGGKFRTGPRRCKFKRDIYCKKCGVNAPIYECEGFAGEKPSIDKRDRV
;
A
#
# COMPACT_ATOMS: atom_id res chain seq x y z
N MET A 1 36.20 -12.81 -33.27
CA MET A 1 35.87 -12.70 -31.83
C MET A 1 35.97 -11.25 -31.34
N LYS A 2 35.34 -10.28 -32.02
CA LYS A 2 35.31 -8.85 -31.62
C LYS A 2 33.89 -8.28 -31.45
N ASN A 3 32.87 -9.10 -31.71
CA ASN A 3 31.49 -8.64 -31.80
C ASN A 3 30.63 -8.95 -30.56
N ILE A 4 31.10 -9.77 -29.62
CA ILE A 4 30.32 -10.12 -28.42
C ILE A 4 30.42 -9.01 -27.35
N ILE A 5 31.58 -8.35 -27.22
CA ILE A 5 31.82 -7.32 -26.19
C ILE A 5 30.99 -6.04 -26.44
N ILE A 6 30.71 -5.70 -27.71
CA ILE A 6 29.95 -4.50 -28.08
C ILE A 6 28.46 -4.63 -27.70
N PHE A 7 27.87 -5.82 -27.78
CA PHE A 7 26.47 -6.05 -27.39
C PHE A 7 26.26 -5.91 -25.87
N PHE A 8 27.22 -6.36 -25.05
CA PHE A 8 27.11 -6.23 -23.60
C PHE A 8 27.21 -4.77 -23.13
N ILE A 9 28.04 -3.94 -23.78
CA ILE A 9 28.17 -2.52 -23.44
C ILE A 9 26.90 -1.73 -23.83
N PHE A 10 26.29 -2.07 -24.97
CA PHE A 10 25.01 -1.46 -25.40
C PHE A 10 23.81 -1.88 -24.53
N SER A 11 23.88 -3.06 -23.91
CA SER A 11 22.84 -3.54 -22.99
C SER A 11 22.86 -2.81 -21.65
N ILE A 12 24.04 -2.39 -21.19
CA ILE A 12 24.21 -1.68 -19.90
C ILE A 12 23.82 -0.19 -20.01
N LEU A 13 23.93 0.42 -21.20
CA LEU A 13 23.57 1.83 -21.44
C LEU A 13 22.07 2.08 -21.74
N LEU A 14 21.28 1.03 -21.96
CA LEU A 14 19.83 1.15 -22.23
C LEU A 14 18.94 1.04 -20.98
N ILE A 15 19.50 0.81 -19.80
CA ILE A 15 18.79 1.08 -18.53
C ILE A 15 19.03 2.55 -18.15
N ALA A 16 18.87 3.46 -19.13
CA ALA A 16 18.52 4.82 -18.81
C ALA A 16 17.09 4.76 -18.29
N THR A 17 16.99 4.69 -16.97
CA THR A 17 15.76 4.80 -16.20
C THR A 17 14.85 5.82 -16.87
N ASN A 18 13.63 5.42 -17.17
CA ASN A 18 12.55 6.33 -17.52
C ASN A 18 12.30 7.20 -16.29
N SER A 19 13.10 8.26 -16.13
CA SER A 19 12.86 9.26 -15.11
C SER A 19 11.69 10.08 -15.62
N GLU A 20 10.48 9.67 -15.25
CA GLU A 20 9.40 10.62 -15.14
C GLU A 20 9.95 11.76 -14.30
N SER A 21 10.22 12.90 -14.95
CA SER A 21 10.83 14.05 -14.29
C SER A 21 9.86 14.49 -13.21
N CYS A 22 10.18 14.15 -11.97
CA CYS A 22 9.35 14.50 -10.83
C CYS A 22 9.39 16.04 -10.73
N GLY A 23 8.25 16.70 -11.01
CA GLY A 23 8.17 18.16 -11.04
C GLY A 23 8.55 18.74 -9.68
N LYS A 24 9.24 19.88 -9.64
CA LYS A 24 9.88 20.50 -8.44
C LYS A 24 8.97 20.73 -7.20
N ARG A 25 7.69 20.35 -7.24
CA ARG A 25 6.69 20.41 -6.15
C ARG A 25 5.85 19.13 -6.02
N SER A 26 6.28 18.04 -6.64
CA SER A 26 5.59 16.76 -6.50
C SER A 26 6.18 16.01 -5.31
N TYR A 27 5.28 15.36 -4.56
CA TYR A 27 5.61 14.52 -3.41
C TYR A 27 5.16 13.10 -3.72
N HIS A 28 5.79 12.12 -3.08
CA HIS A 28 5.38 10.73 -3.17
C HIS A 28 5.73 9.99 -1.88
N TRP A 29 5.07 8.86 -1.65
CA TRP A 29 5.43 7.97 -0.56
C TRP A 29 6.65 7.14 -0.97
N GLU A 30 7.72 7.26 -0.20
CA GLU A 30 8.87 6.38 -0.30
C GLU A 30 8.79 5.30 0.79
N TYR A 31 8.97 4.05 0.37
CA TYR A 31 8.86 2.90 1.25
C TYR A 31 10.23 2.26 1.44
N GLN A 32 10.66 2.16 2.68
CA GLN A 32 11.87 1.43 3.02
C GLN A 32 11.64 -0.08 2.89
N ASN A 33 12.72 -0.85 2.94
CA ASN A 33 12.63 -2.29 3.05
C ASN A 33 11.82 -2.70 4.29
N TRP A 34 11.17 -3.86 4.18
CA TRP A 34 10.54 -4.48 5.33
C TRP A 34 11.59 -4.75 6.41
N GLY A 35 11.28 -4.32 7.63
CA GLY A 35 12.06 -4.67 8.81
C GLY A 35 11.94 -6.14 9.15
N GLU A 36 12.66 -6.55 10.19
CA GLU A 36 12.60 -7.92 10.66
C GLU A 36 11.20 -8.31 11.16
N CYS A 37 10.90 -9.59 11.03
CA CYS A 37 9.66 -10.14 11.54
C CYS A 37 9.69 -10.16 13.07
N SER A 38 8.62 -9.70 13.70
CA SER A 38 8.48 -9.69 15.17
C SER A 38 8.41 -11.08 15.83
N GLY A 39 8.46 -12.16 15.05
CA GLY A 39 8.51 -13.54 15.54
C GLY A 39 8.08 -14.54 14.49
N GLU A 40 8.00 -15.84 14.84
CA GLU A 40 7.56 -16.88 13.89
C GLU A 40 6.18 -16.59 13.30
N CYS A 41 5.25 -16.04 14.09
CA CYS A 41 3.93 -15.60 13.63
C CYS A 41 3.80 -14.07 13.71
N GLY A 42 4.81 -13.36 13.22
CA GLY A 42 4.92 -11.92 13.39
C GLY A 42 4.28 -11.08 12.29
N VAL A 43 4.24 -9.79 12.57
CA VAL A 43 4.07 -8.71 11.60
C VAL A 43 5.43 -8.08 11.38
N GLN A 44 5.72 -7.71 10.14
CA GLN A 44 6.84 -6.85 9.78
C GLN A 44 6.33 -5.48 9.37
N TYR A 45 7.12 -4.46 9.69
CA TYR A 45 6.80 -3.06 9.41
C TYR A 45 7.85 -2.49 8.48
N ARG A 46 7.44 -1.54 7.64
CA ARG A 46 8.37 -0.73 6.85
C ARG A 46 8.16 0.73 7.18
N ARG A 47 9.25 1.48 7.22
CA ARG A 47 9.18 2.94 7.33
C ARG A 47 8.63 3.51 6.02
N VAL A 48 7.74 4.49 6.15
CA VAL A 48 7.15 5.20 5.02
C VAL A 48 7.34 6.69 5.24
N ASP A 49 8.06 7.33 4.34
CA ASP A 49 8.37 8.75 4.39
C ASP A 49 7.69 9.46 3.21
N CYS A 50 7.23 10.70 3.42
CA CYS A 50 6.79 11.54 2.31
C CYS A 50 8.02 12.25 1.76
N VAL A 51 8.31 12.07 0.47
CA VAL A 51 9.56 12.55 -0.14
C VAL A 51 9.25 13.43 -1.34
N SER A 52 9.90 14.58 -1.41
CA SER A 52 9.84 15.45 -2.58
C SER A 52 10.71 14.89 -3.70
N CYS A 53 10.48 15.35 -4.92
CA CYS A 53 11.23 14.94 -6.11
C CYS A 53 12.75 15.09 -6.03
N ASP A 54 13.24 15.98 -5.17
CA ASP A 54 14.67 16.20 -4.93
C ASP A 54 15.25 15.25 -3.86
N GLY A 55 14.45 14.30 -3.36
CA GLY A 55 14.85 13.32 -2.34
C GLY A 55 14.72 13.83 -0.90
N THR A 56 14.17 15.02 -0.68
CA THR A 56 14.03 15.58 0.67
C THR A 56 12.84 14.95 1.40
N VAL A 57 13.11 14.34 2.57
CA VAL A 57 12.04 13.90 3.47
C VAL A 57 11.28 15.12 3.98
N SER A 58 9.97 15.09 3.75
CA SER A 58 9.05 16.18 4.04
C SER A 58 7.94 15.69 4.98
N ASP A 59 7.11 16.63 5.44
CA ASP A 59 5.98 16.31 6.31
C ASP A 59 4.97 15.38 5.61
N SER A 60 4.50 14.37 6.32
CA SER A 60 3.53 13.37 5.83
C SER A 60 2.24 13.97 5.24
N SER A 61 1.86 15.18 5.70
CA SER A 61 0.69 15.91 5.20
C SER A 61 0.81 16.30 3.73
N LEU A 62 2.02 16.48 3.20
CA LEU A 62 2.22 16.83 1.78
C LEU A 62 1.88 15.67 0.84
N CYS A 63 1.92 14.44 1.36
CA CYS A 63 1.50 13.23 0.67
C CYS A 63 0.08 12.77 1.06
N SER A 64 -0.69 13.55 1.85
CA SER A 64 -1.99 13.11 2.37
C SER A 64 -3.04 12.83 1.30
N ASN A 65 -2.89 13.46 0.14
CA ASN A 65 -3.77 13.27 -1.03
C ASN A 65 -3.35 12.09 -1.91
N ILE A 66 -2.20 11.47 -1.61
CA ILE A 66 -1.64 10.35 -2.37
C ILE A 66 -2.02 9.07 -1.63
N PRO A 67 -2.58 8.07 -2.32
CA PRO A 67 -2.86 6.77 -1.71
C PRO A 67 -1.59 6.19 -1.07
N LYS A 68 -1.67 5.92 0.24
CA LYS A 68 -0.60 5.26 1.00
C LYS A 68 -0.82 3.75 0.95
N GLU A 69 0.18 3.02 0.48
CA GLU A 69 0.22 1.57 0.58
C GLU A 69 0.43 1.12 2.03
N LYS A 70 0.36 -0.20 2.25
CA LYS A 70 0.56 -0.80 3.57
C LYS A 70 1.97 -0.54 4.07
N ASP A 71 2.07 -0.10 5.32
CA ASP A 71 3.32 0.04 6.07
C ASP A 71 3.59 -1.17 6.98
N SER A 72 2.74 -2.19 6.89
CA SER A 72 2.75 -3.35 7.76
C SER A 72 2.14 -4.57 7.06
N GLN A 73 2.73 -5.75 7.27
CA GLN A 73 2.26 -7.00 6.66
C GLN A 73 2.66 -8.25 7.46
N PRO A 74 1.97 -9.38 7.31
CA PRO A 74 2.47 -10.66 7.81
C PRO A 74 3.77 -11.06 7.11
N CYS A 75 4.76 -11.55 7.86
CA CYS A 75 6.07 -11.94 7.30
C CYS A 75 6.11 -13.40 6.81
N ASN A 76 5.32 -14.29 7.42
CA ASN A 76 5.37 -15.73 7.17
C ASN A 76 4.04 -16.26 6.60
N LEU A 77 4.05 -16.60 5.31
CA LEU A 77 2.89 -17.12 4.57
C LEU A 77 2.59 -18.61 4.85
N ILE A 78 3.49 -19.30 5.56
CA ILE A 78 3.32 -20.71 5.92
C ILE A 78 2.19 -20.89 6.95
N PHE A 79 1.85 -19.84 7.69
CA PHE A 79 0.78 -19.88 8.69
C PHE A 79 -0.58 -19.53 8.07
N THR A 80 -1.63 -20.19 8.55
CA THR A 80 -3.01 -19.87 8.16
C THR A 80 -3.44 -18.55 8.79
N TRP A 81 -3.54 -17.52 7.96
CA TRP A 81 -4.11 -16.22 8.31
C TRP A 81 -5.60 -16.25 8.04
N GLU A 82 -6.40 -15.96 9.07
CA GLU A 82 -7.84 -15.82 8.96
C GLU A 82 -8.23 -14.34 9.05
N THR A 83 -9.38 -13.99 8.51
CA THR A 83 -9.91 -12.63 8.59
C THR A 83 -11.20 -12.61 9.40
N SER A 84 -11.39 -11.59 10.22
CA SER A 84 -12.69 -11.35 10.84
C SER A 84 -13.74 -10.96 9.80
N GLU A 85 -15.00 -10.97 10.22
CA GLU A 85 -16.06 -10.29 9.48
C GLU A 85 -15.74 -8.78 9.34
N TRP A 86 -16.23 -8.19 8.25
CA TRP A 86 -16.11 -6.75 8.02
C TRP A 86 -17.01 -5.98 9.00
N ARG A 87 -16.45 -4.94 9.61
CA ARG A 87 -17.15 -4.01 10.50
C ARG A 87 -17.20 -2.63 9.89
N ASN A 88 -18.37 -2.01 9.86
CA ASN A 88 -18.51 -0.61 9.46
C ASN A 88 -18.04 0.31 10.60
N VAL A 89 -17.08 1.20 10.33
CA VAL A 89 -16.41 2.01 11.35
C VAL A 89 -16.78 3.49 11.29
N GLY A 90 -17.91 3.83 10.69
CA GLY A 90 -18.39 5.21 10.69
C GLY A 90 -19.74 5.39 10.01
N GLY A 91 -20.15 6.65 9.87
CA GLY A 91 -21.34 6.97 9.11
C GLY A 91 -21.09 6.78 7.61
N CYS A 92 -21.95 6.03 6.93
CA CYS A 92 -21.91 5.97 5.47
C CYS A 92 -22.41 7.28 4.86
N ARG A 93 -21.65 7.83 3.93
CA ARG A 93 -21.96 9.11 3.28
C ARG A 93 -22.41 8.88 1.85
N ARG A 94 -23.42 9.64 1.42
CA ARG A 94 -23.80 9.69 0.01
C ARG A 94 -22.90 10.67 -0.74
N GLY A 95 -22.35 10.24 -1.86
CA GLY A 95 -21.59 11.11 -2.77
C GLY A 95 -22.51 11.94 -3.68
N GLY A 96 -21.99 13.06 -4.17
CA GLY A 96 -22.67 13.93 -5.14
C GLY A 96 -23.58 14.99 -4.53
N LYS A 97 -23.73 16.13 -5.23
CA LYS A 97 -24.54 17.29 -4.81
C LYS A 97 -26.00 16.92 -4.55
N PHE A 98 -26.53 15.99 -5.35
CA PHE A 98 -27.93 15.55 -5.29
C PHE A 98 -28.16 14.33 -4.38
N ARG A 99 -27.11 13.74 -3.78
CA ARG A 99 -27.22 12.54 -2.93
C ARG A 99 -28.02 11.38 -3.57
N THR A 100 -27.89 11.21 -4.88
CA THR A 100 -28.61 10.20 -5.67
C THR A 100 -27.82 8.90 -5.85
N GLY A 101 -26.58 8.81 -5.36
CA GLY A 101 -25.73 7.62 -5.47
C GLY A 101 -25.79 6.67 -4.27
N PRO A 102 -25.14 5.49 -4.37
CA PRO A 102 -24.99 4.57 -3.25
C PRO A 102 -24.20 5.21 -2.10
N ARG A 103 -24.51 4.78 -0.87
CA ARG A 103 -23.81 5.23 0.34
C ARG A 103 -22.42 4.59 0.38
N ARG A 104 -21.37 5.41 0.39
CA ARG A 104 -20.00 4.97 0.64
C ARG A 104 -19.75 4.85 2.13
N CYS A 105 -19.23 3.72 2.56
CA CYS A 105 -18.93 3.38 3.94
C CYS A 105 -17.44 3.06 4.08
N LYS A 106 -16.90 3.27 5.28
CA LYS A 106 -15.59 2.77 5.67
C LYS A 106 -15.78 1.46 6.43
N PHE A 107 -15.11 0.42 5.98
CA PHE A 107 -15.11 -0.88 6.63
C PHE A 107 -13.72 -1.21 7.14
N LYS A 108 -13.66 -1.89 8.28
CA LYS A 108 -12.45 -2.46 8.85
C LYS A 108 -12.64 -3.94 9.12
N ARG A 109 -11.58 -4.73 8.98
CA ARG A 109 -11.52 -6.09 9.51
C ARG A 109 -10.13 -6.38 10.05
N ASP A 110 -10.10 -7.33 10.96
CA ASP A 110 -8.87 -7.80 11.55
C ASP A 110 -8.37 -8.99 10.72
N ILE A 111 -7.05 -9.09 10.54
CA ILE A 111 -6.40 -10.30 10.04
C ILE A 111 -5.63 -10.88 11.21
N TYR A 112 -5.73 -12.17 11.47
CA TYR A 112 -5.07 -12.78 12.60
C TYR A 112 -4.54 -14.16 12.26
N CYS A 113 -3.46 -14.55 12.91
CA CYS A 113 -2.90 -15.89 12.80
C CYS A 113 -3.63 -16.81 13.78
N LYS A 114 -4.36 -17.81 13.28
CA LYS A 114 -5.11 -18.75 14.14
C LYS A 114 -4.23 -19.57 15.09
N LYS A 115 -3.00 -19.88 14.66
CA LYS A 115 -2.06 -20.71 15.44
C LYS A 115 -1.48 -19.95 16.64
N CYS A 116 -1.31 -18.63 16.51
CA CYS A 116 -0.46 -17.86 17.42
C CYS A 116 -1.19 -16.66 18.04
N GLY A 117 -2.43 -16.37 17.61
CA GLY A 117 -3.26 -15.28 18.12
C GLY A 117 -2.77 -13.87 17.78
N VAL A 118 -1.75 -13.74 16.93
CA VAL A 118 -1.17 -12.45 16.56
C VAL A 118 -2.08 -11.76 15.55
N ASN A 119 -2.48 -10.53 15.89
CA ASN A 119 -3.23 -9.67 15.00
C ASN A 119 -2.27 -8.98 14.01
N ALA A 120 -2.56 -9.14 12.73
CA ALA A 120 -2.04 -8.29 11.68
C ALA A 120 -2.73 -6.90 11.70
N PRO A 121 -2.18 -5.92 10.96
CA PRO A 121 -2.73 -4.58 10.86
C PRO A 121 -4.18 -4.58 10.42
N ILE A 122 -4.97 -3.63 10.93
CA ILE A 122 -6.39 -3.50 10.57
C ILE A 122 -6.49 -3.12 9.08
N TYR A 123 -7.27 -3.89 8.32
CA TYR A 123 -7.50 -3.61 6.90
C TYR A 123 -8.67 -2.66 6.77
N GLU A 124 -8.42 -1.44 6.31
CA GLU A 124 -9.47 -0.45 6.03
C GLU A 124 -9.77 -0.37 4.52
N CYS A 125 -11.05 -0.37 4.17
CA CYS A 125 -11.48 -0.15 2.80
C CYS A 125 -12.74 0.70 2.69
N GLU A 126 -12.88 1.38 1.56
CA GLU A 126 -14.12 2.01 1.17
C GLU A 126 -14.98 1.01 0.37
N GLY A 127 -16.27 0.97 0.67
CA GLY A 127 -17.24 0.12 -0.03
C GLY A 127 -18.63 0.75 -0.02
N PHE A 128 -19.59 0.08 -0.64
CA PHE A 128 -20.98 0.53 -0.64
C PHE A 128 -21.77 -0.12 0.51
N ALA A 129 -22.77 0.60 1.02
CA ALA A 129 -23.65 0.07 2.07
C ALA A 129 -24.43 -1.14 1.56
N GLY A 130 -24.36 -2.25 2.31
CA GLY A 130 -25.07 -3.49 1.97
C GLY A 130 -24.26 -4.47 1.09
N GLU A 131 -23.07 -4.07 0.64
CA GLU A 131 -22.17 -4.92 -0.13
C GLU A 131 -20.95 -5.34 0.70
N LYS A 132 -20.48 -6.59 0.52
CA LYS A 132 -19.21 -7.04 1.12
C LYS A 132 -18.03 -6.38 0.38
N PRO A 133 -17.08 -5.75 1.09
CA PRO A 133 -15.91 -5.16 0.43
C PRO A 133 -15.00 -6.19 -0.24
N SER A 134 -14.35 -5.80 -1.35
CA SER A 134 -13.38 -6.64 -2.07
C SER A 134 -12.23 -7.06 -1.16
N ILE A 135 -11.87 -8.34 -1.21
CA ILE A 135 -10.70 -8.92 -0.54
C ILE A 135 -9.41 -8.51 -1.27
N ASP A 136 -9.51 -8.32 -2.58
CA ASP A 136 -8.42 -7.97 -3.46
C ASP A 136 -8.55 -6.48 -3.82
N LYS A 137 -7.97 -5.63 -2.98
CA LYS A 137 -7.78 -4.22 -3.38
C LYS A 137 -6.51 -4.16 -4.19
N ARG A 138 -6.66 -4.21 -5.52
CA ARG A 138 -5.88 -3.33 -6.37
C ARG A 138 -6.49 -1.95 -6.11
N ASP A 139 -5.77 -1.08 -5.40
CA ASP A 139 -6.21 0.29 -5.20
C ASP A 139 -6.57 0.86 -6.57
N ARG A 140 -7.86 1.21 -6.75
CA ARG A 140 -8.30 1.78 -8.01
C ARG A 140 -7.60 3.13 -8.16
N VAL A 141 -6.74 3.18 -9.17
CA VAL A 141 -6.19 4.36 -9.84
C VAL A 141 -7.28 5.38 -10.11
#